data_AF-A0A0F9Q631-F1
#
_entry.id   AF-A0A0F9Q631-F1
#
_cell.length_a   1.000
_cell.length_b   1.000
_cell.length_c   1.000
_cell.angle_alpha   90.00
_cell.angle_beta   90.00
_cell.angle_gamma   90.00
#
_symmetry.space_group_name_H-M   'P 1'
#
loop_
_entity.id
_entity.type
_entity.pdbx_description
1 polymer ?
#
loop_
_entity_poly.entity_id
_entity_poly.type
_entity_poly.pdbx_seq_one_letter_code
_entity_poly.pdbx_strand_id
1 'polypeptide(L)'
;YKDGKQKKNEIFIGHYLEKYVPETPFECPLLLTMMANFVVPKSRSQWWREAALRGIIQHTSTPDLDNLIKNITDVMQDMQFYRNDNQIVQINANKRYSLKYSWAIALHPINEPGSKKEYIVNNAQYNRANP
;
A
#
# COMPACT_ATOMS: atom_id res chain seq x y z
N TYR A 1 21.40 2.98 10.40
CA TYR A 1 21.88 2.08 9.34
C TYR A 1 20.73 1.16 8.94
N LYS A 2 20.20 1.24 7.70
CA LYS A 2 19.14 0.32 7.21
C LYS A 2 19.74 -1.08 6.98
N ASP A 3 19.08 -2.14 7.44
CA ASP A 3 19.51 -3.55 7.33
C ASP A 3 19.72 -3.96 5.86
N GLY A 4 20.76 -4.75 5.56
CA GLY A 4 21.09 -5.19 4.19
C GLY A 4 19.97 -6.00 3.53
N LYS A 5 19.10 -6.64 4.32
CA LYS A 5 17.89 -7.32 3.82
C LYS A 5 16.81 -6.34 3.37
N GLN A 6 16.69 -5.20 4.06
CA GLN A 6 15.75 -4.13 3.73
C GLN A 6 16.13 -3.46 2.40
N LYS A 7 17.42 -3.16 2.20
CA LYS A 7 17.92 -2.57 0.94
C LYS A 7 17.64 -3.43 -0.30
N LYS A 8 17.75 -4.76 -0.18
CA LYS A 8 17.47 -5.67 -1.31
C LYS A 8 16.00 -5.68 -1.70
N ASN A 9 15.10 -5.55 -0.72
CA ASN A 9 13.66 -5.48 -0.97
C ASN A 9 13.29 -4.15 -1.64
N GLU A 10 13.85 -3.03 -1.17
CA GLU A 10 13.63 -1.70 -1.77
C GLU A 10 14.05 -1.69 -3.26
N ILE A 11 15.22 -2.24 -3.60
CA ILE A 11 15.70 -2.35 -5.00
C ILE A 11 14.73 -3.17 -5.88
N PHE A 12 14.26 -4.31 -5.37
CA PHE A 12 13.34 -5.17 -6.12
C PHE A 12 11.98 -4.51 -6.37
N ILE A 13 11.43 -3.84 -5.35
CA ILE A 13 10.17 -3.11 -5.46
C ILE A 13 10.34 -1.93 -6.42
N GLY A 14 11.44 -1.18 -6.31
CA GLY A 14 11.76 -0.07 -7.21
C GLY A 14 11.75 -0.49 -8.67
N HIS A 15 12.49 -1.55 -9.02
CA HIS A 15 12.51 -2.08 -10.39
C HIS A 15 11.11 -2.50 -10.89
N TYR A 16 10.26 -3.05 -10.02
CA TYR A 16 8.89 -3.41 -10.38
C TYR A 16 8.00 -2.19 -10.64
N LEU A 17 8.23 -1.09 -9.91
CA LEU A 17 7.44 0.13 -9.95
C LEU A 17 7.89 1.13 -11.03
N GLU A 18 9.10 1.01 -11.59
CA GLU A 18 9.68 1.96 -12.55
C GLU A 18 8.74 2.29 -13.72
N LYS A 19 8.08 1.27 -14.27
CA LYS A 19 7.15 1.42 -15.40
C LYS A 19 5.79 2.05 -15.05
N TYR A 20 5.52 2.28 -13.77
CA TYR A 20 4.27 2.85 -13.26
C TYR A 20 4.45 4.25 -12.68
N VAL A 21 5.69 4.76 -12.66
CA VAL A 21 5.96 6.14 -12.22
C VAL A 21 5.17 7.09 -13.13
N PRO A 22 4.34 7.97 -12.58
CA PRO A 22 3.60 8.93 -13.38
C PRO A 22 4.54 9.98 -13.98
N GLU A 23 4.19 10.53 -15.15
CA GLU A 23 4.98 11.61 -15.78
C GLU A 23 5.07 12.86 -14.88
N THR A 24 4.01 13.12 -14.12
CA THR A 24 3.96 14.18 -13.10
C THR A 24 3.54 13.59 -11.75
N PRO A 25 4.21 13.94 -10.65
CA PRO A 25 3.83 13.46 -9.32
C PRO A 25 2.41 13.90 -8.98
N PHE A 26 1.66 13.07 -8.26
CA PHE A 26 0.34 13.46 -7.76
C PHE A 26 0.46 14.61 -6.75
N GLU A 27 -0.48 15.56 -6.82
CA GLU A 27 -0.58 16.72 -5.91
C GLU A 27 -1.93 16.77 -5.16
N CYS A 28 -2.65 15.64 -5.13
CA CYS A 28 -3.93 15.45 -4.46
C CYS A 28 -3.83 14.42 -3.30
N PRO A 29 -4.88 14.27 -2.46
CA PRO A 29 -4.97 13.18 -1.50
C PRO A 29 -5.01 11.81 -2.19
N LEU A 30 -4.40 10.80 -1.57
CA LEU A 30 -4.17 9.48 -2.14
C LEU A 30 -4.64 8.35 -1.23
N LEU A 31 -5.20 7.31 -1.86
CA LEU A 31 -5.44 5.98 -1.31
C LEU A 31 -4.35 5.04 -1.81
N LEU A 32 -3.55 4.50 -0.88
CA LEU A 32 -2.65 3.38 -1.16
C LEU A 32 -3.35 2.07 -0.82
N THR A 33 -3.47 1.16 -1.78
CA THR A 33 -3.89 -0.22 -1.55
C THR A 33 -2.73 -1.16 -1.84
N MET A 34 -2.41 -2.04 -0.91
CA MET A 34 -1.35 -3.02 -1.08
C MET A 34 -1.68 -4.39 -0.51
N MET A 35 -1.17 -5.43 -1.17
CA MET A 35 -1.25 -6.81 -0.72
C MET A 35 0.08 -7.51 -0.97
N ALA A 36 0.70 -7.95 0.12
CA ALA A 36 1.92 -8.75 0.07
C ALA A 36 1.58 -10.25 0.15
N ASN A 37 1.92 -10.99 -0.90
CA ASN A 37 1.69 -12.43 -1.00
C ASN A 37 2.99 -13.19 -0.69
N PHE A 38 2.95 -14.04 0.33
CA PHE A 38 4.09 -14.86 0.76
C PHE A 38 3.89 -16.31 0.39
N VAL A 39 4.96 -16.97 -0.05
CA VAL A 39 4.88 -18.39 -0.42
C VAL A 39 4.61 -19.23 0.83
N VAL A 40 3.63 -20.12 0.72
CA VAL A 40 3.37 -21.13 1.74
C VAL A 40 4.61 -22.01 1.95
N PRO A 41 5.14 -22.14 3.19
CA PRO A 41 6.31 -22.96 3.44
C PRO A 41 6.07 -24.43 3.09
N LYS A 42 6.98 -25.04 2.32
CA LYS A 42 6.89 -26.46 1.91
C LYS A 42 6.94 -27.44 3.08
N SER A 43 7.52 -27.04 4.21
CA SER A 43 7.64 -27.85 5.43
C SER A 43 6.32 -28.01 6.19
N ARG A 44 5.28 -27.25 5.85
CA ARG A 44 3.96 -27.36 6.49
C ARG A 44 3.17 -28.55 5.92
N SER A 45 2.36 -29.17 6.77
CA SER A 45 1.45 -30.26 6.38
C SER A 45 0.51 -29.81 5.27
N GLN A 46 0.01 -30.75 4.46
CA GLN A 46 -0.91 -30.44 3.36
C GLN A 46 -2.14 -29.64 3.82
N TRP A 47 -2.82 -30.09 4.88
CA TRP A 47 -4.01 -29.40 5.42
C TRP A 47 -3.71 -27.95 5.80
N TRP A 48 -2.53 -27.69 6.37
CA TRP A 48 -2.13 -26.35 6.79
C TRP A 48 -1.90 -25.46 5.57
N ARG A 49 -1.23 -26.00 4.55
CA ARG A 49 -0.99 -25.29 3.29
C ARG A 49 -2.31 -24.91 2.61
N GLU A 50 -3.27 -25.83 2.57
CA GLU A 50 -4.61 -25.57 2.01
C GLU A 50 -5.37 -24.52 2.83
N ALA A 51 -5.36 -24.60 4.17
CA ALA A 51 -6.00 -23.62 5.03
C ALA A 51 -5.36 -22.22 4.90
N ALA A 52 -4.04 -22.14 4.75
CA ALA A 52 -3.31 -20.90 4.49
C ALA A 52 -3.69 -20.28 3.13
N LEU A 53 -3.78 -21.08 2.07
CA LEU A 53 -4.19 -20.61 0.75
C LEU A 53 -5.66 -20.15 0.71
N ARG A 54 -6.52 -20.72 1.57
CA ARG A 54 -7.91 -20.28 1.75
C ARG A 54 -8.03 -19.04 2.65
N GLY A 55 -6.93 -18.53 3.21
CA GLY A 55 -6.95 -17.38 4.11
C GLY A 55 -7.51 -17.68 5.51
N ILE A 56 -7.71 -18.96 5.87
CA ILE A 56 -8.10 -19.36 7.23
C ILE A 56 -6.90 -19.15 8.17
N ILE A 57 -5.71 -19.51 7.71
CA ILE A 57 -4.46 -19.25 8.42
C ILE A 57 -3.84 -17.97 7.86
N GLN A 58 -3.71 -16.96 8.71
CA GLN A 58 -3.15 -15.66 8.36
C GLN A 58 -1.62 -15.67 8.41
N HIS A 59 -0.99 -14.83 7.58
CA HIS A 59 0.47 -14.69 7.59
C HIS A 59 0.91 -13.80 8.76
N THR A 60 1.31 -14.40 9.88
CA THR A 60 1.73 -13.67 11.08
C THR A 60 3.25 -13.52 11.23
N SER A 61 4.05 -14.18 10.40
CA SER A 61 5.51 -14.07 10.42
C SER A 61 6.02 -12.71 9.94
N THR A 62 7.27 -12.39 10.30
CA THR A 62 7.98 -11.21 9.77
C THR A 62 8.23 -11.35 8.26
N PRO A 63 8.33 -10.22 7.53
CA PRO A 63 8.21 -8.83 7.98
C PRO A 63 6.80 -8.44 8.42
N ASP A 64 6.71 -7.51 9.36
CA ASP A 64 5.46 -6.94 9.86
C ASP A 64 4.77 -6.07 8.80
N LEU A 65 3.45 -5.90 8.93
CA LEU A 65 2.65 -5.21 7.92
C LEU A 65 3.05 -3.73 7.79
N ASP A 66 3.32 -3.07 8.91
CA ASP A 66 3.81 -1.69 8.98
C ASP A 66 5.18 -1.52 8.29
N ASN A 67 6.09 -2.48 8.47
CA ASN A 67 7.37 -2.51 7.78
C ASN A 67 7.21 -2.67 6.27
N LEU A 68 6.23 -3.47 5.83
CA LEU A 68 5.92 -3.62 4.41
C LEU A 68 5.33 -2.34 3.81
N ILE A 69 4.42 -1.68 4.54
CA ILE A 69 3.85 -0.38 4.16
C ILE A 69 4.96 0.65 4.03
N LYS A 70 5.79 0.79 5.07
CA LYS A 70 6.89 1.77 5.09
C LYS A 70 7.85 1.59 3.92
N ASN A 71 8.23 0.35 3.62
CA ASN A 71 9.12 0.08 2.49
C ASN A 71 8.50 0.51 1.15
N ILE A 72 7.20 0.28 0.94
CA ILE A 72 6.52 0.76 -0.28
C ILE A 72 6.47 2.27 -0.32
N THR A 73 6.07 2.93 0.78
CA THR A 73 5.93 4.39 0.81
C THR A 73 7.27 5.10 0.64
N ASP A 74 8.35 4.57 1.22
CA ASP A 74 9.72 5.08 1.04
C ASP A 74 10.10 4.98 -0.46
N VAL A 75 9.93 3.81 -1.09
CA VAL A 75 10.27 3.61 -2.51
C VAL A 75 9.42 4.50 -3.43
N MET A 76 8.12 4.61 -3.18
CA MET A 76 7.23 5.44 -4.01
C MET A 76 7.54 6.94 -3.88
N GLN A 77 7.92 7.41 -2.69
CA GLN A 77 8.39 8.79 -2.47
C GLN A 77 9.72 9.04 -3.22
N ASP A 78 10.69 8.12 -3.10
CA ASP A 78 11.98 8.21 -3.78
C ASP A 78 11.83 8.23 -5.31
N MET A 79 10.83 7.49 -5.82
CA MET A 79 10.49 7.43 -7.26
C MET A 79 9.52 8.51 -7.73
N GLN A 80 9.21 9.50 -6.88
CA GLN A 80 8.38 10.67 -7.23
C GLN A 80 6.95 10.33 -7.69
N PHE A 81 6.31 9.30 -7.12
CA PHE A 81 4.87 9.08 -7.35
C PHE A 81 4.03 10.24 -6.84
N TYR A 82 4.43 10.86 -5.73
CA TYR A 82 3.79 12.00 -5.09
C TYR A 82 4.85 12.93 -4.49
N ARG A 83 4.46 14.15 -4.10
CA ARG A 83 5.41 15.15 -3.55
C ARG A 83 5.79 14.85 -2.11
N ASN A 84 4.83 14.40 -1.32
CA ASN A 84 5.01 14.20 0.12
C ASN A 84 4.16 13.01 0.59
N ASP A 85 4.69 12.22 1.53
CA ASP A 85 4.00 11.06 2.12
C ASP A 85 2.73 11.45 2.86
N ASN A 86 2.63 12.70 3.32
CA ASN A 86 1.41 13.28 3.89
C ASN A 86 0.20 13.30 2.94
N GLN A 87 0.42 13.10 1.63
CA GLN A 87 -0.64 12.99 0.65
C GLN A 87 -1.38 11.65 0.73
N ILE A 88 -0.76 10.60 1.29
CA ILE A 88 -1.42 9.32 1.52
C ILE A 88 -2.32 9.44 2.76
N VAL A 89 -3.60 9.70 2.52
CA VAL A 89 -4.59 9.91 3.59
C VAL A 89 -5.31 8.62 3.98
N GLN A 90 -5.20 7.56 3.16
CA GLN A 90 -5.78 6.25 3.44
C GLN A 90 -4.86 5.13 2.96
N ILE A 91 -4.72 4.09 3.78
CA ILE A 91 -3.97 2.87 3.42
C ILE A 91 -4.84 1.64 3.68
N ASN A 92 -5.06 0.84 2.63
CA ASN A 92 -5.64 -0.50 2.73
C ASN A 92 -4.53 -1.54 2.49
N ALA A 93 -4.04 -2.19 3.55
CA ALA A 93 -2.91 -3.10 3.45
C ALA A 93 -3.21 -4.45 4.09
N ASN A 94 -2.75 -5.53 3.46
CA ASN A 94 -2.72 -6.86 4.08
C ASN A 94 -1.52 -7.70 3.63
N LYS A 95 -1.22 -8.75 4.40
CA LYS A 95 -0.27 -9.80 4.04
C LYS A 95 -0.94 -11.16 4.15
N ARG A 96 -0.74 -12.02 3.16
CA ARG A 96 -1.35 -13.36 3.11
C ARG A 96 -0.42 -14.39 2.52
N TYR A 97 -0.79 -15.65 2.70
CA TYR A 97 -0.14 -16.75 2.00
C TYR A 97 -0.66 -16.91 0.56
N SER A 98 0.22 -17.37 -0.32
CA SER A 98 -0.04 -17.60 -1.75
C SER A 98 0.87 -18.71 -2.28
N LEU A 99 0.62 -19.13 -3.52
CA LEU A 99 1.47 -20.07 -4.26
C LEU A 99 2.79 -19.45 -4.71
N LYS A 100 2.82 -18.13 -4.93
CA LYS A 100 3.99 -17.39 -5.42
C LYS A 100 4.18 -16.12 -4.60
N TYR A 101 5.44 -15.71 -4.47
CA TYR A 101 5.76 -14.42 -3.89
C TYR A 101 5.36 -13.33 -4.87
N SER A 102 4.52 -12.39 -4.44
CA SER A 102 4.12 -11.26 -5.27
C SER A 102 3.61 -10.10 -4.45
N TRP A 103 3.59 -8.93 -5.07
CA TRP A 103 2.99 -7.73 -4.52
C TRP A 103 1.92 -7.26 -5.49
N ALA A 104 0.77 -6.86 -4.94
CA ALA A 104 -0.21 -6.07 -5.66
C ALA A 104 -0.26 -4.70 -5.00
N ILE A 105 -0.03 -3.65 -5.79
CA ILE A 105 0.08 -2.27 -5.32
C ILE A 105 -0.81 -1.43 -6.24
N ALA A 106 -1.62 -0.57 -5.66
CA ALA A 106 -2.43 0.39 -6.38
C ALA A 106 -2.43 1.72 -5.62
N LEU A 107 -2.29 2.81 -6.36
CA LEU A 107 -2.34 4.17 -5.84
C LEU A 107 -3.45 4.91 -6.58
N HIS A 108 -4.39 5.47 -5.83
CA HIS A 108 -5.56 6.14 -6.38
C HIS A 108 -5.69 7.55 -5.81
N PRO A 109 -5.83 8.59 -6.66
CA PRO A 109 -6.35 9.88 -6.24
C PRO A 109 -7.71 9.73 -5.53
N ILE A 110 -7.82 10.27 -4.32
CA ILE A 110 -9.10 10.41 -3.61
C ILE A 110 -9.56 11.84 -3.82
N ASN A 111 -10.76 12.01 -4.36
CA ASN A 111 -11.47 13.28 -4.48
C ASN A 111 -10.50 14.44 -4.75
N GLU A 112 -10.17 14.69 -6.02
CA GLU A 112 -9.69 16.03 -6.36
C GLU A 112 -10.69 17.01 -5.74
N PRO A 113 -10.28 17.87 -4.80
CA PRO A 113 -11.18 18.91 -4.38
C PRO A 113 -11.43 19.71 -5.65
N GLY A 114 -12.64 19.57 -6.20
CA GLY A 114 -13.19 20.60 -7.05
C GLY A 114 -13.00 21.94 -6.33
N SER A 115 -12.83 23.00 -7.12
CA SER A 115 -12.30 24.31 -6.70
C SER A 115 -12.62 24.70 -5.26
N LYS A 116 -11.74 25.47 -4.59
CA LYS A 116 -11.92 25.94 -3.20
C LYS A 116 -13.36 26.41 -2.83
N LYS A 117 -14.14 26.90 -3.79
CA LYS A 117 -15.57 27.22 -3.65
C LYS A 117 -16.45 25.99 -3.33
N GLU A 118 -16.27 24.89 -4.04
CA GLU A 118 -17.06 23.66 -3.91
C GLU A 118 -16.84 22.99 -2.54
N TYR A 119 -15.59 22.97 -2.07
CA TYR A 119 -15.25 22.49 -0.72
C TYR A 119 -15.93 23.28 0.40
N ILE A 120 -16.00 24.62 0.29
CA ILE A 120 -16.66 25.48 1.28
C ILE A 120 -18.18 25.22 1.30
N VAL A 121 -18.80 25.08 0.13
CA VAL A 121 -20.25 24.83 0.01
C VAL A 121 -20.64 23.50 0.65
N ASN A 122 -19.90 22.42 0.38
CA ASN A 122 -20.22 21.09 0.91
C ASN A 122 -20.07 21.02 2.44
N ASN A 123 -19.02 21.62 3.01
CA ASN A 123 -18.83 21.66 4.46
C ASN A 123 -19.86 22.57 5.17
N ALA A 124 -20.29 23.67 4.53
CA ALA A 124 -21.34 24.51 5.07
C ALA A 124 -22.70 23.81 5.12
N GLN A 125 -22.99 22.90 4.19
CA GLN A 125 -24.19 22.07 4.20
C GLN A 125 -24.13 20.97 5.26
N TYR A 126 -22.98 20.30 5.41
CA TYR A 126 -22.78 19.26 6.43
C TYR A 126 -22.94 19.81 7.86
N ASN A 127 -22.39 21.00 8.13
CA ASN A 127 -22.51 21.65 9.45
C ASN A 127 -23.93 22.18 9.77
N ARG A 128 -24.85 22.25 8.80
CA ARG A 128 -26.26 22.62 9.05
C ARG A 128 -27.15 21.43 9.45
N ALA A 129 -26.62 20.20 9.44
CA ALA A 129 -27.40 18.98 9.65
C ALA A 129 -27.09 18.24 10.96
N ASN A 130 -26.62 18.93 12.01
CA ASN A 130 -26.63 18.40 13.37
C ASN A 130 -27.53 19.29 14.26
N PRO A 131 -28.65 18.74 14.80
CA PRO A 131 -29.36 19.36 15.91
C PRO A 131 -28.55 19.33 17.20
#